data_AF-A0A059WNK1-F1
#
_entry.id   AF-A0A059WNK1-F1
#
_cell.length_a   1.000
_cell.length_b   1.000
_cell.length_c   1.000
_cell.angle_alpha   90.00
_cell.angle_beta   90.00
_cell.angle_gamma   90.00
#
_symmetry.space_group_name_H-M   'P 1'
#
loop_
_entity.id
_entity.type
_entity.pdbx_description
1 polymer ?
#
loop_
_entity_poly.entity_id
_entity_poly.type
_entity_poly.pdbx_seq_one_letter_code
_entity_poly.pdbx_strand_id
1 'polypeptide(L)'
;MQRRKEELDSFLCATSAFAGDVLYIIKLEDKILMSKEAFERQDDATLEMRAETDSMGEIQVPSDVYYGAQTARSLIHFNIGDDTMPREMIRALGVLKKAAALVNEDLGKLPPDKARLIERAADEVIAGRLDEHFPLRVWQTGSGTQTNMNANEVISNRAIQIAGGVMGSKTV
;
A
#
# COMPACT_ATOMS: atom_id res chain seq x y z
N MET A 1 -22.96 -22.75 -24.71
CA MET A 1 -21.83 -21.81 -24.96
C MET A 1 -22.04 -20.43 -24.33
N GLN A 2 -23.27 -20.01 -24.00
CA GLN A 2 -23.55 -18.69 -23.41
C GLN A 2 -23.00 -18.51 -21.97
N ARG A 3 -23.09 -19.53 -21.10
CA ARG A 3 -22.66 -19.48 -19.69
C ARG A 3 -21.16 -19.18 -19.48
N ARG A 4 -20.29 -19.65 -20.39
CA ARG A 4 -18.85 -19.38 -20.32
C ARG A 4 -18.49 -17.94 -20.68
N LYS A 5 -19.38 -17.21 -21.38
CA LYS A 5 -19.16 -15.81 -21.75
C LYS A 5 -19.49 -14.88 -20.59
N GLU A 6 -20.53 -15.18 -19.83
CA GLU A 6 -20.90 -14.43 -18.61
C GLU A 6 -19.89 -14.62 -17.46
N GLU A 7 -19.31 -15.82 -17.32
CA GLU A 7 -18.22 -16.07 -16.36
C GLU A 7 -16.93 -15.32 -16.76
N LEU A 8 -16.62 -15.24 -18.06
CA LEU A 8 -15.51 -14.44 -18.56
C LEU A 8 -15.76 -12.94 -18.44
N ASP A 9 -16.99 -12.46 -18.63
CA ASP A 9 -17.35 -11.05 -18.46
C ASP A 9 -17.37 -10.63 -16.98
N SER A 10 -17.73 -11.54 -16.05
CA SER A 10 -17.56 -11.33 -14.60
C SER A 10 -16.08 -11.34 -14.18
N PHE A 11 -15.25 -12.18 -14.82
CA PHE A 11 -13.80 -12.18 -14.59
C PHE A 11 -13.14 -10.92 -15.17
N LEU A 12 -13.59 -10.47 -16.34
CA LEU A 12 -13.17 -9.22 -16.97
C LEU A 12 -13.58 -7.99 -16.16
N CYS A 13 -14.75 -8.01 -15.51
CA CYS A 13 -15.19 -6.97 -14.56
C CYS A 13 -14.36 -6.95 -13.27
N ALA A 14 -13.89 -8.10 -12.79
CA ALA A 14 -12.94 -8.15 -11.66
C ALA A 14 -11.52 -7.69 -12.06
N THR A 15 -11.13 -7.87 -13.32
CA THR A 15 -9.83 -7.39 -13.85
C THR A 15 -9.84 -5.92 -14.31
N SER A 16 -11.01 -5.33 -14.57
CA SER A 16 -11.12 -3.89 -14.87
C SER A 16 -10.94 -3.02 -13.62
N ALA A 17 -11.14 -3.59 -12.42
CA ALA A 17 -10.72 -2.99 -11.15
C ALA A 17 -9.18 -3.03 -10.95
N PHE A 18 -8.46 -3.88 -11.68
CA PHE A 18 -6.99 -3.95 -11.64
C PHE A 18 -6.30 -2.94 -12.57
N ALA A 19 -7.03 -2.40 -13.55
CA ALA A 19 -6.53 -1.44 -14.52
C ALA A 19 -6.75 0.03 -14.10
N GLY A 20 -7.56 0.28 -13.07
CA GLY A 20 -7.81 1.62 -12.52
C GLY A 20 -6.75 2.11 -11.52
N ASP A 21 -6.00 1.20 -10.90
CA ASP A 21 -5.09 1.53 -9.78
C ASP A 21 -3.67 1.94 -10.22
N VAL A 22 -3.39 1.97 -11.53
CA VAL A 22 -2.12 2.47 -12.07
C VAL A 22 -2.15 3.98 -12.32
N LEU A 23 -3.30 4.63 -12.10
CA LEU A 23 -3.50 6.08 -12.29
C LEU A 23 -3.60 6.87 -10.97
N TYR A 24 -3.16 6.29 -9.85
CA TYR A 24 -3.12 6.97 -8.54
C TYR A 24 -1.77 7.65 -8.24
N ILE A 25 -0.98 7.99 -9.28
CA ILE A 25 0.30 8.72 -9.14
C ILE A 25 0.18 10.21 -9.49
N ILE A 26 -0.94 10.68 -10.06
CA ILE A 26 -1.06 12.11 -10.43
C ILE A 26 -2.48 12.60 -10.20
N LYS A 27 -2.69 13.35 -9.12
CA LYS A 27 -3.65 14.48 -8.98
C LYS A 27 -3.83 14.82 -7.51
N LEU A 28 -3.25 15.92 -7.04
CA LEU A 28 -3.67 16.59 -5.82
C LEU A 28 -3.28 18.08 -5.92
N GLU A 29 -4.26 18.92 -6.28
CA GLU A 29 -4.26 20.35 -5.97
C GLU A 29 -5.51 20.67 -5.13
N ASP A 30 -5.31 21.67 -4.25
CA ASP A 30 -6.24 22.49 -3.46
C ASP A 30 -6.74 22.04 -2.06
N LYS A 31 -6.03 22.58 -1.05
CA LYS A 31 -6.44 23.22 0.22
C LYS A 31 -7.75 22.78 0.93
N ILE A 32 -7.65 22.51 2.24
CA ILE A 32 -8.19 23.37 3.34
C ILE A 32 -7.79 22.80 4.71
N LEU A 33 -7.72 23.72 5.66
CA LEU A 33 -7.04 23.80 6.94
C LEU A 33 -8.02 23.57 8.12
N MET A 34 -7.52 23.00 9.25
CA MET A 34 -7.81 23.32 10.68
C MET A 34 -8.60 22.37 11.62
N SER A 35 -8.04 22.31 12.85
CA SER A 35 -8.50 21.85 14.18
C SER A 35 -8.33 20.34 14.47
N LYS A 36 -7.33 19.82 15.22
CA LYS A 36 -6.73 20.15 16.54
C LYS A 36 -7.73 20.15 17.70
N GLU A 37 -7.87 19.01 18.38
CA GLU A 37 -7.35 18.75 19.74
C GLU A 37 -8.04 17.56 20.44
N ALA A 38 -7.30 16.93 21.36
CA ALA A 38 -7.69 15.94 22.37
C ALA A 38 -7.57 14.44 22.00
N PHE A 39 -6.37 13.87 22.23
CA PHE A 39 -6.20 12.71 23.12
C PHE A 39 -4.71 12.47 23.43
N GLU A 40 -4.18 13.10 24.49
CA GLU A 40 -2.85 12.77 25.04
C GLU A 40 -2.98 11.87 26.27
N ARG A 41 -2.37 10.67 26.19
CA ARG A 41 -1.30 10.16 27.10
C ARG A 41 -1.14 8.63 26.97
N GLN A 42 0.05 8.14 26.58
CA GLN A 42 1.04 7.54 27.50
C GLN A 42 2.33 7.06 26.78
N ASP A 43 3.44 7.75 27.10
CA ASP A 43 4.89 7.44 27.22
C ASP A 43 5.67 6.44 26.33
N ASP A 44 6.89 6.90 25.97
CA ASP A 44 8.17 6.20 25.67
C ASP A 44 8.62 6.10 24.19
N ALA A 45 9.80 6.69 23.92
CA ALA A 45 10.37 7.12 22.64
C ALA A 45 9.46 8.07 21.84
N THR A 46 9.91 9.30 21.59
CA THR A 46 9.30 10.14 20.55
C THR A 46 9.59 9.50 19.20
N LEU A 47 8.80 8.49 18.83
CA LEU A 47 8.74 7.97 17.47
C LEU A 47 8.51 9.19 16.59
N GLU A 48 9.52 9.55 15.80
CA GLU A 48 9.34 10.61 14.82
C GLU A 48 8.15 10.21 13.95
N MET A 49 7.18 11.11 13.82
CA MET A 49 5.99 10.86 13.03
C MET A 49 6.17 11.57 11.68
N ARG A 50 5.77 10.90 10.60
CA ARG A 50 5.59 11.51 9.29
C ARG A 50 4.11 11.73 9.00
N ALA A 51 3.81 12.87 8.38
CA ALA A 51 2.50 13.13 7.84
C ALA A 51 2.32 12.36 6.52
N GLU A 52 1.29 11.53 6.44
CA GLU A 52 0.84 10.87 5.22
C GLU A 52 -0.56 11.35 4.86
N THR A 53 -0.86 11.42 3.57
CA THR A 53 -2.14 11.92 3.06
C THR A 53 -2.84 10.90 2.19
N ASP A 54 -4.16 10.84 2.34
CA ASP A 54 -5.09 10.15 1.46
C ASP A 54 -6.32 11.05 1.18
N SER A 55 -7.34 10.51 0.51
CA SER A 55 -8.57 11.25 0.19
C SER A 55 -9.39 11.69 1.41
N MET A 56 -9.15 11.10 2.58
CA MET A 56 -9.82 11.46 3.84
C MET A 56 -9.04 12.50 4.65
N GLY A 57 -7.85 12.90 4.18
CA GLY A 57 -7.02 13.95 4.77
C GLY A 57 -5.64 13.46 5.20
N GLU A 58 -5.04 14.20 6.13
CA GLU A 58 -3.74 13.87 6.73
C GLU A 58 -3.90 12.86 7.89
N ILE A 59 -2.90 12.01 8.09
CA ILE A 59 -2.77 11.12 9.24
C ILE A 59 -1.29 10.98 9.60
N GLN A 60 -1.00 10.91 10.89
CA GLN A 60 0.36 10.71 11.39
C GLN A 60 0.70 9.22 11.37
N VAL A 61 1.85 8.88 10.81
CA VAL A 61 2.39 7.53 10.69
C VAL A 61 3.80 7.51 11.28
N PRO A 62 4.21 6.48 12.03
CA PRO A 62 5.59 6.39 12.53
C PRO A 62 6.61 6.44 11.38
N SER A 63 7.73 7.13 11.58
CA SER A 63 8.76 7.32 10.54
C SER A 63 9.57 6.06 10.27
N ASP A 64 9.59 5.11 11.19
CA ASP A 64 10.32 3.84 11.14
C ASP A 64 9.57 2.72 10.38
N VAL A 65 8.29 2.91 10.07
CA VAL A 65 7.50 1.95 9.28
C VAL A 65 7.40 2.36 7.81
N TYR A 66 7.17 1.44 6.88
CA TYR A 66 6.99 1.77 5.45
C TYR A 66 5.52 1.90 5.01
N TYR A 67 4.52 1.53 5.82
CA TYR A 67 3.11 1.66 5.42
C TYR A 67 2.65 3.12 5.43
N GLY A 68 1.52 3.44 4.79
CA GLY A 68 1.06 4.81 4.57
C GLY A 68 -0.27 5.13 5.27
N ALA A 69 -0.93 6.15 4.76
CA ALA A 69 -2.16 6.69 5.33
C ALA A 69 -3.30 5.66 5.39
N GLN A 70 -3.51 4.88 4.33
CA GLN A 70 -4.65 3.96 4.29
C GLN A 70 -4.45 2.80 5.26
N THR A 71 -3.23 2.28 5.37
CA THR A 71 -2.90 1.27 6.38
C THR A 71 -3.08 1.81 7.78
N ALA A 72 -2.58 3.01 8.06
CA ALA A 72 -2.73 3.65 9.38
C ALA A 72 -4.22 3.87 9.75
N ARG A 73 -5.04 4.33 8.79
CA ARG A 73 -6.49 4.42 9.01
C ARG A 73 -7.13 3.06 9.23
N SER A 74 -6.73 2.05 8.47
CA SER A 74 -7.27 0.70 8.63
C SER A 74 -6.95 0.12 10.01
N LEU A 75 -5.78 0.40 10.57
CA LEU A 75 -5.44 -0.02 11.93
C LEU A 75 -6.37 0.57 12.99
N ILE A 76 -6.82 1.81 12.79
CA ILE A 76 -7.76 2.47 13.71
C ILE A 76 -9.17 1.84 13.59
N HIS A 77 -9.64 1.60 12.37
CA HIS A 77 -11.01 1.14 12.13
C HIS A 77 -11.19 -0.38 12.32
N PHE A 78 -10.16 -1.18 12.06
CA PHE A 78 -10.21 -2.65 12.07
C PHE A 78 -9.28 -3.23 13.13
N ASN A 79 -9.31 -2.68 14.34
CA ASN A 79 -8.59 -3.23 15.50
C ASN A 79 -9.41 -4.32 16.20
N ILE A 80 -9.66 -5.42 15.49
CA ILE A 80 -10.44 -6.56 16.00
C ILE A 80 -9.52 -7.77 16.07
N GLY A 81 -9.35 -8.33 17.27
CA GLY A 81 -8.50 -9.50 17.52
C GLY A 81 -7.00 -9.24 17.35
N ASP A 82 -6.22 -10.29 17.61
CA ASP A 82 -4.76 -10.25 17.54
C ASP A 82 -4.19 -10.93 16.27
N ASP A 83 -5.04 -11.60 15.50
CA ASP A 83 -4.64 -12.31 14.28
C ASP A 83 -4.21 -11.32 13.19
N THR A 84 -2.93 -11.33 12.85
CA THR A 84 -2.37 -10.58 11.72
C THR A 84 -2.39 -11.40 10.44
N MET A 85 -2.22 -10.75 9.30
CA MET A 85 -2.13 -11.46 8.03
C MET A 85 -1.00 -12.49 8.05
N PRO A 86 -1.26 -13.76 7.64
CA PRO A 86 -0.22 -14.77 7.55
C PRO A 86 0.90 -14.34 6.62
N ARG A 87 2.14 -14.69 6.95
CA ARG A 87 3.30 -14.34 6.14
C ARG A 87 3.16 -14.81 4.70
N GLU A 88 2.56 -15.98 4.48
CA GLU A 88 2.34 -16.55 3.15
C GLU A 88 1.52 -15.62 2.27
N MET A 89 0.53 -14.91 2.85
CA MET A 89 -0.28 -13.92 2.16
C MET A 89 0.54 -12.69 1.78
N ILE A 90 1.34 -12.17 2.72
CA ILE A 90 2.24 -11.03 2.49
C ILE A 90 3.24 -11.36 1.37
N ARG A 91 3.85 -12.54 1.43
CA ARG A 91 4.76 -13.03 0.39
C ARG A 91 4.06 -13.14 -0.96
N ALA A 92 2.83 -13.66 -1.00
CA ALA A 92 2.07 -13.77 -2.24
C ALA A 92 1.78 -12.39 -2.85
N LEU A 93 1.45 -11.39 -2.03
CA LEU A 93 1.31 -10.00 -2.48
C LEU A 93 2.62 -9.44 -3.03
N GLY A 94 3.76 -9.70 -2.39
CA GLY A 94 5.07 -9.33 -2.92
C GLY A 94 5.32 -9.91 -4.32
N VAL A 95 5.05 -11.21 -4.52
CA VAL A 95 5.16 -11.87 -5.84
C VAL A 95 4.23 -11.22 -6.86
N LEU A 96 2.98 -10.96 -6.47
CA LEU A 96 1.98 -10.33 -7.33
C LEU A 96 2.43 -8.93 -7.80
N LYS A 97 2.93 -8.10 -6.89
CA LYS A 97 3.37 -6.74 -7.20
C LYS A 97 4.64 -6.73 -8.05
N LYS A 98 5.58 -7.65 -7.80
CA LYS A 98 6.75 -7.85 -8.66
C LYS A 98 6.33 -8.22 -10.10
N ALA A 99 5.47 -9.22 -10.25
CA ALA A 99 4.99 -9.64 -11.56
C ALA A 99 4.26 -8.50 -12.30
N ALA A 100 3.42 -7.74 -11.59
CA ALA A 100 2.72 -6.59 -12.16
C ALA A 100 3.68 -5.48 -12.62
N ALA A 101 4.76 -5.22 -11.88
CA ALA A 101 5.77 -4.23 -12.26
C ALA A 101 6.50 -4.64 -13.54
N LEU A 102 6.96 -5.89 -13.63
CA LEU A 102 7.65 -6.43 -14.80
C LEU A 102 6.76 -6.42 -16.05
N VAL A 103 5.51 -6.87 -15.93
CA VAL A 103 4.57 -6.83 -17.07
C VAL A 103 4.26 -5.40 -17.50
N ASN A 104 4.15 -4.45 -16.57
CA ASN A 104 3.93 -3.05 -16.93
C ASN A 104 5.16 -2.40 -17.57
N GLU A 105 6.37 -2.82 -17.22
CA GLU A 105 7.60 -2.43 -17.92
C GLU A 105 7.60 -2.97 -19.35
N ASP A 106 7.33 -4.26 -19.52
CA ASP A 106 7.28 -4.93 -20.83
C ASP A 106 6.22 -4.30 -21.77
N LEU A 107 5.09 -3.87 -21.20
CA LEU A 107 4.02 -3.17 -21.93
C LEU A 107 4.30 -1.67 -22.15
N GLY A 108 5.43 -1.15 -21.66
CA GLY A 108 5.80 0.27 -21.76
C GLY A 108 4.92 1.22 -20.93
N LYS A 109 4.17 0.70 -19.97
CA LYS A 109 3.31 1.48 -19.05
C LYS A 109 4.05 1.99 -17.83
N LEU A 110 5.19 1.39 -17.50
CA LEU A 110 6.03 1.76 -16.36
C LEU A 110 7.47 1.98 -16.84
N PRO A 111 8.10 3.13 -16.52
CA PRO A 111 9.49 3.38 -16.83
C PRO A 111 10.44 2.32 -16.22
N PRO A 112 11.47 1.85 -16.94
CA PRO A 112 12.39 0.81 -16.46
C PRO A 112 13.11 1.12 -15.15
N ASP A 113 13.43 2.39 -14.89
CA ASP A 113 14.01 2.86 -13.64
C ASP A 113 13.06 2.65 -12.45
N LYS A 114 11.78 2.99 -12.61
CA LYS A 114 10.75 2.76 -11.59
C LYS A 114 10.44 1.28 -11.41
N ALA A 115 10.37 0.52 -12.50
CA ALA A 115 10.15 -0.92 -12.47
C ALA A 115 11.22 -1.64 -11.65
N ARG A 116 12.51 -1.33 -11.87
CA ARG A 116 13.63 -1.89 -11.10
C ARG A 116 13.58 -1.55 -9.62
N LEU A 117 13.15 -0.34 -9.24
CA LEU A 117 13.02 0.03 -7.83
C LEU A 117 11.90 -0.75 -7.15
N ILE A 118 10.74 -0.87 -7.82
CA ILE A 118 9.60 -1.65 -7.34
C ILE A 118 9.97 -3.14 -7.25
N GLU A 119 10.67 -3.69 -8.24
CA GLU A 119 11.14 -5.07 -8.22
C GLU A 119 12.00 -5.36 -6.99
N ARG A 120 13.00 -4.50 -6.72
CA ARG A 120 13.89 -4.64 -5.56
C ARG A 120 13.13 -4.56 -4.24
N ALA A 121 12.21 -3.62 -4.10
CA ALA A 121 11.38 -3.49 -2.91
C ALA A 121 10.45 -4.72 -2.74
N ALA A 122 9.86 -5.22 -3.82
CA ALA A 122 9.01 -6.41 -3.79
C ALA A 122 9.81 -7.68 -3.44
N ASP A 123 11.06 -7.81 -3.91
CA ASP A 123 11.94 -8.92 -3.52
C ASP A 123 12.22 -8.94 -2.01
N GLU A 124 12.32 -7.78 -1.37
CA GLU A 124 12.47 -7.70 0.09
C GLU A 124 11.21 -8.15 0.85
N VAL A 125 10.02 -7.82 0.33
CA VAL A 125 8.74 -8.36 0.85
C VAL A 125 8.69 -9.88 0.67
N ILE A 126 9.05 -10.39 -0.50
CA ILE A 126 9.06 -11.84 -0.79
C ILE A 126 10.03 -12.57 0.15
N ALA A 127 11.19 -11.96 0.43
CA ALA A 127 12.20 -12.49 1.34
C ALA A 127 11.80 -12.42 2.82
N GLY A 128 10.71 -11.72 3.18
CA GLY A 128 10.25 -11.56 4.56
C GLY A 128 11.03 -10.51 5.36
N ARG A 129 11.79 -9.62 4.69
CA ARG A 129 12.57 -8.58 5.37
C ARG A 129 11.72 -7.40 5.86
N LEU A 130 10.49 -7.32 5.37
CA LEU A 130 9.58 -6.20 5.60
C LEU A 130 8.29 -6.63 6.31
N ASP A 131 8.26 -7.83 6.90
CA ASP A 131 7.05 -8.42 7.50
C ASP A 131 6.49 -7.55 8.64
N GLU A 132 7.36 -6.85 9.38
CA GLU A 132 6.96 -5.93 10.47
C GLU A 132 6.15 -4.72 10.00
N HIS A 133 6.18 -4.40 8.69
CA HIS A 133 5.43 -3.28 8.11
C HIS A 133 4.04 -3.67 7.59
N PHE A 134 3.58 -4.88 7.93
CA PHE A 134 2.24 -5.38 7.61
C PHE A 134 1.39 -5.63 8.87
N PRO A 135 1.02 -4.58 9.62
CA PRO A 135 0.37 -4.71 10.93
C PRO A 135 -1.13 -5.04 10.86
N LEU A 136 -1.73 -5.12 9.66
CA LEU A 136 -3.17 -5.27 9.51
C LEU A 136 -3.69 -6.61 10.02
N ARG A 137 -4.85 -6.55 10.68
CA ARG A 137 -5.57 -7.71 11.19
C ARG A 137 -6.27 -8.48 10.07
N VAL A 138 -6.49 -9.77 10.29
CA VAL A 138 -7.30 -10.62 9.39
C VAL A 138 -8.72 -10.08 9.26
N TRP A 139 -9.24 -9.51 10.35
CA TRP A 139 -10.62 -9.03 10.51
C TRP A 139 -10.84 -7.63 9.93
N GLN A 140 -10.63 -7.50 8.61
CA GLN A 140 -10.81 -6.27 7.82
C GLN A 140 -11.95 -6.44 6.79
N THR A 141 -12.00 -5.61 5.73
CA THR A 141 -13.02 -5.78 4.68
C THR A 141 -12.82 -7.09 3.93
N GLY A 142 -13.91 -7.79 3.62
CA GLY A 142 -13.87 -9.12 2.99
C GLY A 142 -13.24 -9.18 1.60
N SER A 143 -13.03 -8.03 0.95
CA SER A 143 -12.31 -7.91 -0.33
C SER A 143 -10.79 -7.98 -0.19
N GLY A 144 -10.23 -7.80 1.01
CA GLY A 144 -8.79 -7.72 1.22
C GLY A 144 -8.14 -6.40 0.73
N THR A 145 -8.94 -5.37 0.47
CA THR A 145 -8.47 -4.10 -0.10
C THR A 145 -7.40 -3.44 0.76
N GLN A 146 -7.52 -3.46 2.09
CA GLN A 146 -6.55 -2.79 2.97
C GLN A 146 -5.21 -3.50 2.96
N THR A 147 -5.16 -4.83 2.97
CA THR A 147 -3.88 -5.57 2.81
C THR A 147 -3.24 -5.33 1.44
N ASN A 148 -4.03 -5.24 0.37
CA ASN A 148 -3.51 -4.88 -0.94
C ASN A 148 -2.89 -3.47 -0.95
N MET A 149 -3.56 -2.51 -0.30
CA MET A 149 -3.03 -1.14 -0.18
C MET A 149 -1.82 -1.06 0.75
N ASN A 150 -1.77 -1.84 1.82
CA ASN A 150 -0.60 -1.96 2.68
C ASN A 150 0.63 -2.43 1.89
N ALA A 151 0.48 -3.43 1.02
CA ALA A 151 1.56 -3.86 0.14
C ALA A 151 1.99 -2.76 -0.84
N ASN A 152 1.04 -2.01 -1.41
CA ASN A 152 1.35 -0.88 -2.29
C ASN A 152 2.16 0.20 -1.56
N GLU A 153 1.72 0.61 -0.37
CA GLU A 153 2.35 1.66 0.43
C GLU A 153 3.76 1.25 0.87
N VAL A 154 3.93 0.02 1.39
CA VAL A 154 5.24 -0.50 1.83
C VAL A 154 6.23 -0.57 0.67
N ILE A 155 5.82 -1.14 -0.47
CA ILE A 155 6.70 -1.27 -1.64
C ILE A 155 7.05 0.11 -2.20
N SER A 156 6.09 1.03 -2.25
CA SER A 156 6.31 2.39 -2.73
C SER A 156 7.31 3.15 -1.86
N ASN A 157 7.09 3.21 -0.54
CA ASN A 157 7.98 3.92 0.38
C ASN A 157 9.37 3.29 0.42
N ARG A 158 9.47 1.96 0.31
CA ARG A 158 10.76 1.29 0.20
C ARG A 158 11.47 1.61 -1.11
N ALA A 159 10.76 1.65 -2.23
CA ALA A 159 11.31 2.06 -3.53
C ALA A 159 11.81 3.51 -3.50
N ILE A 160 11.07 4.42 -2.88
CA ILE A 160 11.47 5.83 -2.67
C ILE A 160 12.76 5.89 -1.85
N GLN A 161 12.84 5.13 -0.76
CA GLN A 161 14.03 5.10 0.09
C GLN A 161 15.26 4.56 -0.66
N ILE A 162 15.10 3.52 -1.49
CA ILE A 162 16.17 2.98 -2.35
C ILE A 162 16.64 4.04 -3.37
N ALA A 163 15.73 4.89 -3.86
CA ALA A 163 16.05 6.00 -4.75
C ALA A 163 16.70 7.21 -4.04
N GLY A 164 16.79 7.21 -2.70
CA GLY A 164 17.27 8.34 -1.91
C GLY A 164 16.26 9.47 -1.75
N GLY A 165 14.97 9.20 -2.02
CA GLY A 165 13.88 10.16 -1.84
C GLY A 165 13.37 10.21 -0.38
N VAL A 166 12.37 11.06 -0.15
CA VAL A 166 11.73 11.24 1.15
C VAL A 166 10.47 10.38 1.24
N MET A 167 10.41 9.46 2.20
CA MET A 167 9.23 8.59 2.41
C MET A 167 7.96 9.40 2.62
N GLY A 168 6.84 8.94 2.06
CA GLY A 168 5.55 9.65 2.08
C GLY A 168 5.39 10.75 1.04
N SER A 169 6.43 11.11 0.30
CA SER A 169 6.31 12.06 -0.82
C SER A 169 5.46 11.51 -1.98
N LYS A 170 5.33 10.18 -2.07
CA LYS A 170 4.71 9.45 -3.18
C LYS A 170 5.36 9.76 -4.54
N THR A 171 6.55 10.35 -4.53
CA THR A 171 7.34 10.69 -5.72
C THR A 171 8.60 9.85 -5.74
N VAL A 172 8.67 8.97 -6.74
CA VAL A 172 9.90 8.29 -7.20
C VAL A 172 10.40 9.00 -8.43
#